data_AF-A0A0C2FLD2-F1
#
_entry.id   AF-A0A0C2FLD2-F1
#
_cell.length_a   1.000
_cell.length_b   1.000
_cell.length_c   1.000
_cell.angle_alpha   90.00
_cell.angle_beta   90.00
_cell.angle_gamma   90.00
#
_symmetry.space_group_name_H-M   'P 1'
#
loop_
_entity.id
_entity.type
_entity.pdbx_description
1 polymer ?
#
loop_
_entity_poly.entity_id
_entity_poly.type
_entity_poly.pdbx_seq_one_letter_code
_entity_poly.pdbx_strand_id
1 'polypeptide(L)'
;MFKGLKSKLEDEAKKLQASVQQYSEQLTQQVEHMRHGTSDAGSESGSSITRRFLNTVGGSSSPGPHNVQDSLNLSVGDTLMEEVTEGDLLGLELSSRQRRLSGGSTHSTESSLSTLFQSVPGLAGTTLDTGDSDTETLDEYSSGVIRSASKDQISNVLSRLQGRATSYKDKYRDLVKKYNEVVTENNKCRTVLAQTQDKALARIEKLRNEKKALGERLREIEESRSNSSPADQKMRRYEEMLEKCKAEITKNRMKIKELTLENEKLSQNVRAAEGE
;
A
#
# COMPACT_ATOMS: atom_id res chain seq x y z
N MET A 1 29.12 28.05 22.55
CA MET A 1 28.05 27.03 22.59
C MET A 1 27.89 26.28 21.25
N PHE A 2 27.51 26.92 20.14
CA PHE A 2 27.17 26.23 18.87
C PHE A 2 28.21 25.25 18.27
N LYS A 3 29.54 25.50 18.39
CA LYS A 3 30.56 24.59 17.81
C LYS A 3 30.44 23.14 18.31
N GLY A 4 30.12 22.93 19.59
CA GLY A 4 29.94 21.58 20.15
C GLY A 4 28.67 20.88 19.65
N LEU A 5 27.63 21.66 19.30
CA LEU A 5 26.41 21.13 18.69
C LEU A 5 26.67 20.66 17.25
N LYS A 6 27.47 21.43 16.48
CA LYS A 6 27.86 21.01 15.13
C LYS A 6 28.67 19.72 15.14
N SER A 7 29.66 19.57 16.04
CA SER A 7 30.43 18.32 16.13
C SER A 7 29.51 17.13 16.40
N LYS A 8 28.67 17.20 17.44
CA LYS A 8 27.73 16.12 17.77
C LYS A 8 26.82 15.74 16.61
N LEU A 9 26.28 16.71 15.88
CA LEU A 9 25.44 16.45 14.70
C LEU A 9 26.23 15.76 13.57
N GLU A 10 27.50 16.14 13.36
CA GLU A 10 28.38 15.55 12.35
C GLU A 10 28.81 14.12 12.75
N ASP A 11 29.02 13.89 14.04
CA ASP A 11 29.39 12.59 14.61
C ASP A 11 28.18 11.62 14.63
N GLU A 12 26.97 12.12 14.93
CA GLU A 12 25.71 11.38 14.77
C GLU A 12 25.40 11.07 13.30
N ALA A 13 25.66 12.00 12.37
CA ALA A 13 25.51 11.76 10.94
C ALA A 13 26.45 10.66 10.42
N LYS A 14 27.74 10.69 10.82
CA LYS A 14 28.72 9.63 10.50
C LYS A 14 28.29 8.28 11.09
N LYS A 15 27.80 8.26 12.33
CA LYS A 15 27.28 7.05 12.97
C LYS A 15 26.05 6.48 12.24
N LEU A 16 25.12 7.35 11.85
CA LEU A 16 23.93 6.95 11.08
C LEU A 16 24.32 6.40 9.70
N GLN A 17 25.27 7.04 9.00
CA GLN A 17 25.80 6.58 7.72
C GLN A 17 26.44 5.19 7.83
N ALA A 18 27.24 4.95 8.87
CA ALA A 18 27.84 3.65 9.14
C ALA A 18 26.77 2.56 9.42
N SER A 19 25.73 2.88 10.20
CA SER A 19 24.61 1.94 10.41
C SER A 19 23.82 1.67 9.13
N VAL A 20 23.59 2.66 8.26
CA VAL A 20 22.94 2.46 6.96
C VAL A 20 23.80 1.57 6.05
N GLN A 21 25.13 1.74 6.04
CA GLN A 21 26.04 0.86 5.33
C GLN A 21 25.95 -0.58 5.82
N GLN A 22 26.03 -0.82 7.14
CA GLN A 22 25.87 -2.16 7.73
C GLN A 22 24.52 -2.81 7.40
N TYR A 23 23.41 -2.06 7.40
CA TYR A 23 22.11 -2.57 6.97
C TYR A 23 22.08 -2.93 5.47
N SER A 24 22.75 -2.15 4.62
CA SER A 24 22.85 -2.43 3.18
C SER A 24 23.72 -3.66 2.88
N GLU A 25 24.79 -3.89 3.66
CA GLU A 25 25.62 -5.09 3.58
C GLU A 25 24.84 -6.33 4.03
N GLN A 26 24.10 -6.27 5.15
CA GLN A 26 23.24 -7.37 5.60
C GLN A 26 22.14 -7.70 4.58
N LEU A 27 21.50 -6.68 3.99
CA LEU A 27 20.48 -6.89 2.95
C LEU A 27 21.08 -7.55 1.70
N THR A 28 22.28 -7.13 1.30
CA THR A 28 23.02 -7.72 0.16
C THR A 28 23.36 -9.19 0.44
N GLN A 29 23.91 -9.50 1.61
CA GLN A 29 24.23 -10.86 2.04
C GLN A 29 22.98 -11.75 2.13
N GLN A 30 21.83 -11.21 2.55
CA GLN A 30 20.56 -11.93 2.61
C GLN A 30 20.02 -12.23 1.20
N VAL A 31 20.07 -11.28 0.27
CA VAL A 31 19.69 -11.49 -1.14
C VAL A 31 20.63 -12.50 -1.80
N GLU A 32 21.94 -12.44 -1.51
CA GLU A 32 22.92 -13.38 -2.03
C GLU A 32 22.74 -14.80 -1.47
N HIS A 33 22.37 -14.96 -0.20
CA HIS A 33 21.95 -16.23 0.37
C HIS A 33 20.69 -16.78 -0.31
N MET A 34 19.68 -15.94 -0.59
CA MET A 34 18.48 -16.40 -1.31
C MET A 34 18.79 -16.81 -2.75
N ARG A 35 19.73 -16.14 -3.43
CA ARG A 35 20.20 -16.56 -4.77
C ARG A 35 20.89 -17.92 -4.71
N HIS A 36 21.87 -18.10 -3.81
CA HIS A 36 22.58 -19.37 -3.66
C HIS A 36 21.66 -20.52 -3.19
N GLY A 37 20.67 -20.23 -2.34
CA GLY A 37 19.63 -21.19 -1.95
C GLY A 37 18.70 -21.65 -3.09
N THR A 38 18.83 -21.08 -4.29
CA THR A 38 18.15 -21.53 -5.52
C THR A 38 19.09 -22.09 -6.59
N SER A 39 20.42 -22.08 -6.37
CA SER A 39 21.41 -22.40 -7.41
C SER A 39 21.66 -23.88 -7.70
N ASP A 40 21.06 -24.80 -6.94
CA ASP A 40 21.11 -26.26 -7.21
C ASP A 40 20.01 -26.71 -8.20
N ALA A 41 19.11 -25.81 -8.59
CA ALA A 41 17.93 -26.11 -9.42
C ALA A 41 18.01 -25.52 -10.84
N GLY A 42 18.97 -26.01 -11.64
CA GLY A 42 18.97 -25.85 -13.10
C GLY A 42 19.41 -24.50 -13.65
N SER A 43 20.42 -24.51 -14.52
CA SER A 43 20.79 -23.36 -15.35
C SER A 43 19.80 -23.16 -16.51
N GLU A 44 20.06 -22.13 -17.34
CA GLU A 44 19.52 -21.95 -18.70
C GLU A 44 18.10 -21.36 -18.86
N SER A 45 17.95 -20.09 -18.44
CA SER A 45 17.16 -19.12 -19.22
C SER A 45 17.53 -17.66 -18.94
N GLY A 46 18.43 -17.11 -19.73
CA GLY A 46 18.73 -15.68 -19.75
C GLY A 46 17.90 -14.90 -20.77
N SER A 47 17.32 -13.77 -20.36
CA SER A 47 16.91 -12.63 -21.21
C SER A 47 16.00 -12.89 -22.42
N SER A 48 14.68 -12.66 -22.28
CA SER A 48 13.81 -12.27 -23.44
C SER A 48 12.38 -11.79 -23.10
N ILE A 49 11.79 -12.19 -21.97
CA ILE A 49 10.36 -11.93 -21.64
C ILE A 49 10.12 -10.48 -21.17
N THR A 50 10.26 -9.51 -22.07
CA THR A 50 9.90 -8.09 -21.81
C THR A 50 9.46 -7.31 -23.06
N ARG A 51 9.55 -7.89 -24.28
CA ARG A 51 9.26 -7.18 -25.55
C ARG A 51 8.15 -7.81 -26.41
N ARG A 52 7.11 -8.38 -25.78
CA ARG A 52 6.00 -9.08 -26.48
C ARG A 52 4.58 -8.55 -26.22
N PHE A 53 4.45 -7.36 -25.61
CA PHE A 53 3.15 -6.75 -25.27
C PHE A 53 2.89 -5.37 -25.91
N LEU A 54 3.73 -4.93 -26.86
CA LEU A 54 3.68 -3.60 -27.50
C LEU A 54 3.73 -3.69 -29.04
N ASN A 55 2.85 -4.50 -29.65
CA ASN A 55 2.22 -4.15 -30.94
C ASN A 55 1.12 -5.15 -31.36
N THR A 56 -0.12 -4.68 -31.40
CA THR A 56 -1.15 -5.11 -32.35
C THR A 56 -2.25 -4.06 -32.36
N VAL A 57 -2.74 -3.68 -33.54
CA VAL A 57 -3.67 -2.56 -33.76
C VAL A 57 -4.80 -2.96 -34.68
N GLY A 58 -5.97 -2.36 -34.45
CA GLY A 58 -7.22 -2.62 -35.20
C GLY A 58 -8.27 -3.31 -34.32
N GLY A 59 -9.55 -2.95 -34.36
CA GLY A 59 -10.20 -1.88 -35.13
C GLY A 59 -11.43 -2.36 -35.89
N SER A 60 -12.60 -2.34 -35.23
CA SER A 60 -13.92 -2.46 -35.87
C SER A 60 -15.01 -1.93 -34.92
N SER A 61 -16.21 -1.61 -35.41
CA SER A 61 -17.16 -0.73 -34.71
C SER A 61 -18.65 -1.00 -35.03
N SER A 62 -19.49 -1.09 -33.98
CA SER A 62 -20.96 -0.93 -34.00
C SER A 62 -21.78 -1.97 -34.80
N PRO A 63 -23.14 -1.98 -34.69
CA PRO A 63 -23.95 -1.92 -33.46
C PRO A 63 -25.14 -2.94 -33.46
N GLY A 64 -25.79 -3.21 -32.32
CA GLY A 64 -27.09 -3.92 -32.30
C GLY A 64 -27.65 -4.28 -30.91
N PRO A 65 -29.00 -4.39 -30.68
CA PRO A 65 -29.57 -4.27 -29.32
C PRO A 65 -30.64 -5.33 -28.88
N HIS A 66 -30.95 -5.36 -27.57
CA HIS A 66 -32.09 -6.08 -26.91
C HIS A 66 -31.98 -7.64 -26.93
N ASN A 67 -32.62 -8.49 -26.11
CA ASN A 67 -33.46 -8.45 -24.87
C ASN A 67 -33.62 -9.94 -24.38
N VAL A 68 -34.07 -10.39 -23.19
CA VAL A 68 -34.44 -9.88 -21.83
C VAL A 68 -34.35 -11.07 -20.82
N GLN A 69 -34.36 -10.80 -19.49
CA GLN A 69 -34.72 -11.73 -18.37
C GLN A 69 -33.78 -12.95 -18.12
N ASP A 70 -33.72 -13.59 -16.93
CA ASP A 70 -34.21 -13.27 -15.57
C ASP A 70 -33.33 -13.95 -14.48
N SER A 71 -33.40 -13.49 -13.22
CA SER A 71 -33.16 -14.22 -11.94
C SER A 71 -32.46 -13.42 -10.82
N LEU A 72 -33.30 -12.96 -9.88
CA LEU A 72 -33.09 -12.74 -8.44
C LEU A 72 -31.66 -12.87 -7.85
N ASN A 73 -31.15 -11.77 -7.27
CA ASN A 73 -30.20 -11.84 -6.16
C ASN A 73 -30.41 -10.66 -5.18
N LEU A 74 -30.83 -10.94 -3.94
CA LEU A 74 -31.20 -9.93 -2.95
C LEU A 74 -29.99 -9.57 -2.07
N SER A 75 -29.45 -8.37 -2.28
CA SER A 75 -28.33 -7.85 -1.51
C SER A 75 -28.77 -7.33 -0.14
N VAL A 76 -28.28 -7.95 0.93
CA VAL A 76 -28.34 -7.41 2.31
C VAL A 76 -26.91 -7.18 2.78
N GLY A 77 -26.52 -5.92 2.96
CA GLY A 77 -25.13 -5.52 3.22
C GLY A 77 -24.88 -4.04 2.98
N ASP A 78 -25.75 -3.19 3.55
CA ASP A 78 -25.67 -1.73 3.47
C ASP A 78 -25.75 -1.11 4.89
N THR A 79 -25.48 0.18 4.97
CA THR A 79 -25.45 1.10 6.12
C THR A 79 -24.14 1.19 6.92
N LEU A 80 -23.71 2.45 7.11
CA LEU A 80 -22.72 2.98 8.05
C LEU A 80 -21.21 2.94 7.66
N MET A 81 -20.90 3.58 6.53
CA MET A 81 -19.74 4.49 6.45
C MET A 81 -20.26 5.88 6.08
N GLU A 82 -19.85 6.90 6.83
CA GLU A 82 -20.35 8.28 6.73
C GLU A 82 -19.65 9.05 5.60
N GLU A 83 -20.40 9.78 4.78
CA GLU A 83 -19.84 10.50 3.63
C GLU A 83 -19.08 11.76 4.05
N VAL A 84 -17.82 11.88 3.62
CA VAL A 84 -17.12 13.17 3.55
C VAL A 84 -17.07 13.59 2.09
N THR A 85 -17.94 14.53 1.73
CA THR A 85 -18.02 15.08 0.37
C THR A 85 -16.93 16.13 0.12
N GLU A 86 -15.78 15.71 -0.39
CA GLU A 86 -14.86 16.61 -1.09
C GLU A 86 -14.74 16.17 -2.56
N GLY A 87 -15.50 16.85 -3.42
CA GLY A 87 -15.25 16.85 -4.85
C GLY A 87 -14.12 17.82 -5.19
N ASP A 88 -13.33 17.47 -6.21
CA ASP A 88 -12.27 18.26 -6.83
C ASP A 88 -11.06 18.66 -5.95
N LEU A 89 -10.12 17.71 -5.80
CA LEU A 89 -8.70 18.07 -5.73
C LEU A 89 -7.85 17.05 -6.48
N LEU A 90 -7.15 17.51 -7.52
CA LEU A 90 -6.23 16.74 -8.40
C LEU A 90 -6.90 15.76 -9.38
N GLY A 91 -7.69 16.31 -10.31
CA GLY A 91 -8.36 15.57 -11.39
C GLY A 91 -7.45 14.65 -12.22
N LEU A 92 -7.54 13.35 -11.93
CA LEU A 92 -7.08 12.25 -12.77
C LEU A 92 -8.27 11.30 -12.99
N GLU A 93 -8.79 11.26 -14.23
CA GLU A 93 -9.86 10.34 -14.63
C GLU A 93 -9.31 8.91 -14.61
N LEU A 94 -9.63 8.19 -13.53
CA LEU A 94 -9.31 6.79 -13.35
C LEU A 94 -10.60 5.98 -13.47
N SER A 95 -10.95 5.71 -14.72
CA SER A 95 -12.06 4.87 -15.17
C SER A 95 -12.34 3.65 -14.28
N SER A 96 -13.62 3.28 -14.21
CA SER A 96 -14.24 2.38 -13.23
C SER A 96 -13.39 1.18 -12.79
N ARG A 97 -13.20 1.04 -11.46
CA ARG A 97 -12.38 0.01 -10.82
C ARG A 97 -13.05 -1.38 -10.85
N GLN A 98 -13.15 -1.97 -12.03
CA GLN A 98 -13.84 -3.24 -12.27
C GLN A 98 -13.16 -4.41 -11.54
N ARG A 99 -13.77 -4.85 -10.44
CA ARG A 99 -13.35 -6.04 -9.67
C ARG A 99 -13.50 -7.29 -10.55
N ARG A 100 -12.38 -7.83 -11.05
CA ARG A 100 -12.36 -9.15 -11.71
C ARG A 100 -12.60 -10.24 -10.66
N LEU A 101 -13.78 -10.84 -10.66
CA LEU A 101 -14.11 -11.99 -9.83
C LEU A 101 -13.52 -13.27 -10.44
N SER A 102 -12.42 -13.77 -9.88
CA SER A 102 -11.82 -15.05 -10.26
C SER A 102 -12.57 -16.23 -9.60
N GLY A 103 -13.85 -16.39 -9.93
CA GLY A 103 -14.74 -17.40 -9.36
C GLY A 103 -15.46 -18.22 -10.43
N GLY A 104 -14.82 -19.27 -10.93
CA GLY A 104 -15.42 -20.19 -11.90
C GLY A 104 -14.41 -20.76 -12.91
N SER A 105 -13.72 -21.85 -12.54
CA SER A 105 -12.91 -22.66 -13.47
C SER A 105 -12.66 -24.09 -12.91
N THR A 106 -13.73 -24.75 -12.46
CA THR A 106 -13.70 -26.15 -11.99
C THR A 106 -14.21 -27.15 -13.03
N HIS A 107 -14.37 -26.72 -14.29
CA HIS A 107 -14.76 -27.58 -15.40
C HIS A 107 -13.60 -27.69 -16.41
N SER A 108 -12.88 -28.81 -16.36
CA SER A 108 -11.83 -29.13 -17.33
C SER A 108 -12.41 -29.23 -18.74
N THR A 109 -11.93 -28.42 -19.69
CA THR A 109 -12.23 -28.61 -21.11
C THR A 109 -11.22 -29.60 -21.72
N GLU A 110 -11.49 -30.89 -21.51
CA GLU A 110 -10.62 -32.04 -21.86
C GLU A 110 -10.29 -32.15 -23.37
N SER A 111 -10.94 -31.35 -24.21
CA SER A 111 -10.88 -31.44 -25.68
C SER A 111 -9.75 -30.61 -26.33
N SER A 112 -9.24 -29.54 -25.69
CA SER A 112 -8.37 -28.58 -26.38
C SER A 112 -6.94 -29.04 -26.63
N LEU A 113 -6.39 -29.98 -25.84
CA LEU A 113 -5.06 -30.56 -26.08
C LEU A 113 -5.10 -31.71 -27.09
N SER A 114 -6.14 -32.54 -27.05
CA SER A 114 -6.30 -33.72 -27.92
C SER A 114 -6.32 -33.35 -29.41
N THR A 115 -7.01 -32.27 -29.76
CA THR A 115 -7.03 -31.72 -31.14
C THR A 115 -5.64 -31.23 -31.59
N LEU A 116 -4.82 -30.74 -30.65
CA LEU A 116 -3.49 -30.19 -30.93
C LEU A 116 -2.51 -31.31 -31.31
N PHE A 117 -2.55 -32.45 -30.61
CA PHE A 117 -1.76 -33.64 -30.97
C PHE A 117 -2.22 -34.29 -32.28
N GLN A 118 -3.52 -34.27 -32.60
CA GLN A 118 -4.05 -34.75 -33.88
C GLN A 118 -3.65 -33.86 -35.08
N SER A 119 -3.29 -32.59 -34.85
CA SER A 119 -2.94 -31.64 -35.91
C SER A 119 -1.51 -31.78 -36.47
N VAL A 120 -0.69 -32.68 -35.92
CA VAL A 120 0.73 -32.86 -36.31
C VAL A 120 0.91 -34.15 -37.13
N PRO A 121 1.17 -34.06 -38.45
CA PRO A 121 1.46 -35.23 -39.28
C PRO A 121 2.73 -35.94 -38.80
N GLY A 122 2.57 -37.18 -38.30
CA GLY A 122 3.67 -38.03 -37.84
C GLY A 122 3.46 -38.67 -36.46
N LEU A 123 2.61 -38.10 -35.59
CA LEU A 123 2.41 -38.66 -34.23
C LEU A 123 1.48 -39.88 -34.17
N ALA A 124 0.60 -40.07 -35.16
CA ALA A 124 -0.43 -41.12 -35.16
C ALA A 124 0.10 -42.53 -35.53
N GLY A 125 1.37 -42.84 -35.23
CA GLY A 125 2.03 -44.05 -35.74
C GLY A 125 3.23 -44.58 -34.94
N THR A 126 3.49 -44.09 -33.73
CA THR A 126 4.59 -44.61 -32.89
C THR A 126 4.17 -45.91 -32.19
N THR A 127 4.31 -47.04 -32.89
CA THR A 127 4.17 -48.37 -32.30
C THR A 127 5.33 -48.67 -31.34
N LEU A 128 5.01 -48.83 -30.05
CA LEU A 128 5.77 -49.60 -29.05
C LEU A 128 7.30 -49.51 -29.14
N ASP A 129 7.87 -48.47 -28.53
CA ASP A 129 9.15 -48.60 -27.84
C ASP A 129 8.89 -48.57 -26.33
N THR A 130 9.21 -49.64 -25.61
CA THR A 130 8.87 -49.81 -24.18
C THR A 130 9.92 -49.14 -23.28
N GLY A 131 10.19 -47.87 -23.55
CA GLY A 131 11.18 -47.04 -22.86
C GLY A 131 10.57 -46.14 -21.77
N ASP A 132 10.54 -46.64 -20.53
CA ASP A 132 10.52 -45.85 -19.28
C ASP A 132 9.54 -44.65 -19.20
N SER A 133 8.28 -44.83 -19.62
CA SER A 133 7.19 -43.86 -19.41
C SER A 133 6.17 -44.39 -18.40
N ASP A 134 5.78 -43.57 -17.42
CA ASP A 134 4.90 -43.93 -16.28
C ASP A 134 3.41 -43.92 -16.68
N THR A 135 3.09 -44.55 -17.82
CA THR A 135 1.81 -44.45 -18.56
C THR A 135 1.29 -45.81 -19.04
N GLU A 136 1.08 -46.74 -18.11
CA GLU A 136 0.56 -48.09 -18.41
C GLU A 136 -0.95 -48.18 -18.10
N THR A 137 -1.75 -48.34 -19.16
CA THR A 137 -3.20 -48.53 -19.09
C THR A 137 -3.55 -49.85 -18.38
N LEU A 138 -4.65 -49.86 -17.60
CA LEU A 138 -5.07 -51.02 -16.80
C LEU A 138 -5.46 -52.27 -17.63
N ASP A 139 -5.77 -52.07 -18.92
CA ASP A 139 -6.47 -53.04 -19.78
C ASP A 139 -5.59 -54.16 -20.36
N GLU A 140 -4.25 -54.01 -20.37
CA GLU A 140 -3.31 -54.98 -20.97
C GLU A 140 -3.37 -56.35 -20.27
N TYR A 141 -3.79 -56.39 -19.00
CA TYR A 141 -3.89 -57.62 -18.19
C TYR A 141 -5.22 -58.36 -18.37
N SER A 142 -5.64 -58.56 -19.63
CA SER A 142 -6.84 -59.34 -19.96
C SER A 142 -6.75 -60.78 -19.40
N SER A 143 -7.90 -61.31 -18.96
CA SER A 143 -8.00 -62.52 -18.11
C SER A 143 -7.40 -63.81 -18.69
N GLY A 144 -7.10 -63.85 -19.99
CA GLY A 144 -6.49 -65.00 -20.66
C GLY A 144 -5.03 -65.23 -20.26
N VAL A 145 -4.20 -64.17 -20.23
CA VAL A 145 -2.73 -64.28 -20.12
C VAL A 145 -2.30 -64.93 -18.80
N ILE A 146 -3.03 -64.66 -17.71
CA ILE A 146 -2.72 -65.20 -16.38
C ILE A 146 -2.94 -66.72 -16.31
N ARG A 147 -3.79 -67.31 -17.17
CA ARG A 147 -4.03 -68.77 -17.20
C ARG A 147 -2.95 -69.56 -17.94
N SER A 148 -2.15 -68.91 -18.79
CA SER A 148 -1.06 -69.53 -19.56
C SER A 148 0.34 -69.11 -19.07
N ALA A 149 0.44 -68.14 -18.17
CA ALA A 149 1.71 -67.68 -17.61
C ALA A 149 2.38 -68.72 -16.69
N SER A 150 3.72 -68.82 -16.77
CA SER A 150 4.52 -69.60 -15.83
C SER A 150 4.39 -69.05 -14.40
N LYS A 151 4.50 -69.94 -13.41
CA LYS A 151 4.60 -69.61 -12.00
C LYS A 151 5.64 -68.52 -11.73
N ASP A 152 6.76 -68.54 -12.45
CA ASP A 152 7.86 -67.58 -12.28
C ASP A 152 7.51 -66.21 -12.88
N GLN A 153 6.75 -66.16 -13.98
CA GLN A 153 6.23 -64.92 -14.55
C GLN A 153 5.22 -64.26 -13.59
N ILE A 154 4.29 -65.06 -13.05
CA ILE A 154 3.31 -64.62 -12.05
C ILE A 154 4.01 -64.12 -10.78
N SER A 155 5.04 -64.82 -10.31
CA SER A 155 5.83 -64.44 -9.12
C SER A 155 6.61 -63.13 -9.35
N ASN A 156 7.19 -62.95 -10.54
CA ASN A 156 7.87 -61.70 -10.92
C ASN A 156 6.90 -60.50 -11.02
N VAL A 157 5.71 -60.69 -11.57
CA VAL A 157 4.66 -59.65 -11.63
C VAL A 157 4.19 -59.31 -10.21
N LEU A 158 3.93 -60.31 -9.36
CA LEU A 158 3.54 -60.10 -7.96
C LEU A 158 4.60 -59.33 -7.16
N SER A 159 5.89 -59.70 -7.31
CA SER A 159 7.02 -58.99 -6.69
C SER A 159 7.09 -57.53 -7.14
N ARG A 160 6.98 -57.27 -8.45
CA ARG A 160 6.92 -55.89 -9.00
C ARG A 160 5.73 -55.09 -8.46
N LEU A 161 4.56 -55.71 -8.33
CA LEU A 161 3.36 -55.08 -7.75
C LEU A 161 3.50 -54.79 -6.25
N GLN A 162 4.13 -55.69 -5.48
CA GLN A 162 4.44 -55.46 -4.06
C GLN A 162 5.46 -54.33 -3.86
N GLY A 163 6.47 -54.24 -4.73
CA GLY A 163 7.40 -53.11 -4.79
C GLY A 163 6.66 -51.80 -5.10
N ARG A 164 5.87 -51.75 -6.18
CA ARG A 164 5.04 -50.60 -6.54
C ARG A 164 4.11 -50.15 -5.40
N ALA A 165 3.40 -51.08 -4.76
CA ALA A 165 2.51 -50.80 -3.64
C ALA A 165 3.24 -50.21 -2.42
N THR A 166 4.46 -50.68 -2.14
CA THR A 166 5.32 -50.12 -1.09
C THR A 166 5.73 -48.69 -1.43
N SER A 167 6.23 -48.46 -2.65
CA SER A 167 6.59 -47.12 -3.13
C SER A 167 5.43 -46.13 -3.12
N TYR A 168 4.19 -46.56 -3.43
CA TYR A 168 3.02 -45.69 -3.30
C TYR A 168 2.69 -45.37 -1.84
N LYS A 169 2.75 -46.36 -0.93
CA LYS A 169 2.57 -46.13 0.52
C LYS A 169 3.59 -45.12 1.06
N ASP A 170 4.82 -45.19 0.57
CA ASP A 170 5.88 -44.24 0.92
C ASP A 170 5.60 -42.83 0.35
N LYS A 171 5.27 -42.72 -0.95
CA LYS A 171 4.82 -41.46 -1.59
C LYS A 171 3.64 -40.81 -0.82
N TYR A 172 2.67 -41.59 -0.36
CA TYR A 172 1.52 -41.08 0.41
C TYR A 172 1.92 -40.59 1.81
N ARG A 173 2.81 -41.29 2.54
CA ARG A 173 3.34 -40.81 3.82
C ARG A 173 4.06 -39.47 3.65
N ASP A 174 4.88 -39.35 2.62
CA ASP A 174 5.68 -38.14 2.38
C ASP A 174 4.80 -36.97 1.91
N LEU A 175 3.70 -37.24 1.20
CA LEU A 175 2.66 -36.26 0.88
C LEU A 175 1.94 -35.76 2.14
N VAL A 176 1.55 -36.67 3.06
CA VAL A 176 0.95 -36.30 4.36
C VAL A 176 1.92 -35.48 5.21
N LYS A 177 3.22 -35.82 5.21
CA LYS A 177 4.26 -35.03 5.89
C LYS A 177 4.34 -33.61 5.32
N LYS A 178 4.44 -33.46 4.00
CA LYS A 178 4.48 -32.14 3.32
C LYS A 178 3.20 -31.33 3.55
N TYR A 179 2.03 -31.96 3.58
CA TYR A 179 0.77 -31.30 3.91
C TYR A 179 0.79 -30.74 5.35
N ASN A 180 1.23 -31.53 6.32
CA ASN A 180 1.33 -31.11 7.72
C ASN A 180 2.37 -30.00 7.93
N GLU A 181 3.49 -30.03 7.17
CA GLU A 181 4.48 -28.94 7.12
C GLU A 181 3.83 -27.65 6.60
N VAL A 182 3.12 -27.70 5.46
CA VAL A 182 2.40 -26.55 4.89
C VAL A 182 1.33 -25.99 5.83
N VAL A 183 0.56 -26.83 6.51
CA VAL A 183 -0.43 -26.40 7.53
C VAL A 183 0.28 -25.72 8.71
N THR A 184 1.41 -26.25 9.15
CA THR A 184 2.21 -25.67 10.26
C THR A 184 2.77 -24.30 9.90
N GLU A 185 3.37 -24.15 8.72
CA GLU A 185 3.85 -22.84 8.26
C GLU A 185 2.71 -21.86 7.97
N ASN A 186 1.56 -22.31 7.46
CA ASN A 186 0.39 -21.44 7.28
C ASN A 186 -0.09 -20.85 8.62
N ASN A 187 -0.12 -21.67 9.68
CA ASN A 187 -0.48 -21.23 11.04
C ASN A 187 0.56 -20.27 11.65
N LYS A 188 1.86 -20.50 11.43
CA LYS A 188 2.92 -19.57 11.82
C LYS A 188 2.76 -18.21 11.10
N CYS A 189 2.54 -18.23 9.79
CA CYS A 189 2.32 -17.01 8.99
C CYS A 189 1.08 -16.22 9.45
N ARG A 190 -0.03 -16.89 9.78
CA ARG A 190 -1.21 -16.25 10.38
C ARG A 190 -0.88 -15.57 11.71
N THR A 191 -0.15 -16.26 12.58
CA THR A 191 0.28 -15.74 13.89
C THR A 191 1.18 -14.51 13.75
N VAL A 192 2.17 -14.56 12.85
CA VAL A 192 3.08 -13.43 12.58
C VAL A 192 2.34 -12.25 11.96
N LEU A 193 1.39 -12.49 11.06
CA LEU A 193 0.55 -11.45 10.46
C LEU A 193 -0.30 -10.74 11.51
N ALA A 194 -1.01 -11.49 12.36
CA ALA A 194 -1.80 -10.93 13.46
C ALA A 194 -0.94 -10.08 14.41
N GLN A 195 0.18 -10.63 14.92
CA GLN A 195 1.10 -9.89 15.78
C GLN A 195 1.69 -8.64 15.13
N THR A 196 1.80 -8.61 13.80
CA THR A 196 2.29 -7.44 13.05
C THR A 196 1.19 -6.39 12.89
N GLN A 197 -0.06 -6.81 12.67
CA GLN A 197 -1.23 -5.94 12.68
C GLN A 197 -1.45 -5.32 14.06
N ASP A 198 -1.38 -6.09 15.14
CA ASP A 198 -1.50 -5.61 16.53
C ASP A 198 -0.44 -4.52 16.84
N LYS A 199 0.83 -4.77 16.48
CA LYS A 199 1.92 -3.81 16.63
C LYS A 199 1.72 -2.55 15.80
N ALA A 200 1.15 -2.66 14.60
CA ALA A 200 0.82 -1.52 13.76
C ALA A 200 -0.33 -0.68 14.36
N LEU A 201 -1.39 -1.33 14.84
CA LEU A 201 -2.52 -0.67 15.51
C LEU A 201 -2.08 0.05 16.80
N ALA A 202 -1.29 -0.61 17.66
CA ALA A 202 -0.74 0.01 18.87
C ALA A 202 0.18 1.22 18.55
N ARG A 203 0.93 1.17 17.44
CA ARG A 203 1.72 2.32 16.96
C ARG A 203 0.84 3.46 16.45
N ILE A 204 -0.25 3.15 15.75
CA ILE A 204 -1.24 4.15 15.28
C ILE A 204 -1.94 4.80 16.48
N GLU A 205 -2.36 4.02 17.47
CA GLU A 205 -2.98 4.53 18.70
C GLU A 205 -2.02 5.45 19.45
N LYS A 206 -0.76 5.03 19.66
CA LYS A 206 0.27 5.88 20.27
C LYS A 206 0.42 7.21 19.54
N LEU A 207 0.52 7.20 18.21
CA LEU A 207 0.64 8.42 17.41
C LEU A 207 -0.62 9.30 17.45
N ARG A 208 -1.82 8.71 17.56
CA ARG A 208 -3.08 9.45 17.76
C ARG A 208 -3.11 10.13 19.14
N ASN A 209 -2.65 9.45 20.18
CA ASN A 209 -2.55 9.99 21.54
C ASN A 209 -1.48 11.09 21.64
N GLU A 210 -0.32 10.92 21.01
CA GLU A 210 0.71 11.95 20.88
C GLU A 210 0.20 13.18 20.11
N LYS A 211 -0.49 12.98 18.97
CA LYS A 211 -1.14 14.08 18.21
C LYS A 211 -2.17 14.82 19.07
N LYS A 212 -2.99 14.10 19.85
CA LYS A 212 -3.99 14.72 20.76
C LYS A 212 -3.31 15.57 21.83
N ALA A 213 -2.30 15.04 22.51
CA ALA A 213 -1.57 15.75 23.57
C ALA A 213 -0.81 16.99 23.03
N LEU A 214 -0.26 16.92 21.82
CA LEU A 214 0.37 18.06 21.15
C LEU A 214 -0.65 19.13 20.75
N GLY A 215 -1.83 18.74 20.23
CA GLY A 215 -2.91 19.68 19.92
C GLY A 215 -3.48 20.36 21.17
N GLU A 216 -3.61 19.62 22.28
CA GLU A 216 -4.04 20.15 23.57
C GLU A 216 -3.05 21.17 24.14
N ARG A 217 -1.74 20.90 24.05
CA ARG A 217 -0.69 21.88 24.40
C ARG A 217 -0.62 23.08 23.47
N LEU A 218 -0.88 22.90 22.18
CA LEU A 218 -0.94 24.01 21.22
C LEU A 218 -2.08 24.97 21.60
N ARG A 219 -3.27 24.43 21.87
CA ARG A 219 -4.41 25.18 22.39
C ARG A 219 -4.09 25.86 23.73
N GLU A 220 -3.44 25.16 24.68
CA GLU A 220 -3.01 25.74 25.97
C GLU A 220 -2.08 26.96 25.78
N ILE A 221 -1.15 26.88 24.81
CA ILE A 221 -0.24 27.98 24.44
C ILE A 221 -1.00 29.13 23.74
N GLU A 222 -1.95 28.82 22.86
CA GLU A 222 -2.79 29.81 22.17
C GLU A 222 -3.74 30.52 23.14
N GLU A 223 -4.39 29.81 24.05
CA GLU A 223 -5.18 30.37 25.14
C GLU A 223 -4.30 31.23 26.08
N SER A 224 -3.12 30.73 26.47
CA SER A 224 -2.14 31.51 27.28
C SER A 224 -1.62 32.77 26.58
N ARG A 225 -1.67 32.82 25.25
CA ARG A 225 -1.30 34.00 24.43
C ARG A 225 -2.50 34.93 24.18
N SER A 226 -3.70 34.39 24.06
CA SER A 226 -4.96 35.11 23.83
C SER A 226 -5.49 35.77 25.12
N ASN A 227 -5.23 35.13 26.26
CA ASN A 227 -5.35 35.71 27.60
C ASN A 227 -4.28 36.78 27.79
N SER A 228 -4.53 37.95 27.17
CA SER A 228 -3.67 39.13 27.01
C SER A 228 -2.52 39.21 28.03
N SER A 229 -1.29 39.22 27.53
CA SER A 229 -0.11 39.37 28.38
C SER A 229 -0.23 40.60 29.28
N PRO A 230 0.32 40.58 30.51
CA PRO A 230 0.49 41.79 31.32
C PRO A 230 1.24 42.91 30.58
N ALA A 231 1.98 42.60 29.50
CA ALA A 231 2.53 43.58 28.57
C ALA A 231 1.43 44.21 27.67
N ASP A 232 0.55 43.40 27.07
CA ASP A 232 -0.52 43.87 26.18
C ASP A 232 -1.54 44.74 26.93
N GLN A 233 -1.88 44.38 28.17
CA GLN A 233 -2.76 45.20 29.02
C GLN A 233 -2.12 46.55 29.38
N LYS A 234 -0.80 46.59 29.58
CA LYS A 234 -0.06 47.85 29.77
C LYS A 234 0.00 48.65 28.48
N MET A 235 0.24 48.00 27.34
CA MET A 235 0.29 48.63 26.01
C MET A 235 -1.00 49.37 25.72
N ARG A 236 -2.17 48.72 25.84
CA ARG A 236 -3.48 49.37 25.67
C ARG A 236 -3.70 50.59 26.58
N ARG A 237 -3.25 50.52 27.84
CA ARG A 237 -3.32 51.67 28.77
C ARG A 237 -2.40 52.82 28.37
N TYR A 238 -1.20 52.53 27.87
CA TYR A 238 -0.29 53.56 27.35
C TYR A 238 -0.82 54.18 26.06
N GLU A 239 -1.40 53.39 25.15
CA GLU A 239 -2.08 53.87 23.93
C GLU A 239 -3.27 54.77 24.28
N GLU A 240 -4.12 54.37 25.23
CA GLU A 240 -5.27 55.18 25.68
C GLU A 240 -4.84 56.53 26.30
N MET A 241 -3.76 56.55 27.11
CA MET A 241 -3.19 57.80 27.62
C MET A 241 -2.54 58.64 26.51
N LEU A 242 -1.87 58.01 25.54
CA LEU A 242 -1.26 58.70 24.41
C LEU A 242 -2.32 59.41 23.54
N GLU A 243 -3.44 58.75 23.25
CA GLU A 243 -4.55 59.36 22.51
C GLU A 243 -5.24 60.48 23.29
N LYS A 244 -5.42 60.35 24.61
CA LYS A 244 -5.91 61.46 25.45
C LYS A 244 -4.98 62.67 25.36
N CYS A 245 -3.66 62.47 25.48
CA CYS A 245 -2.68 63.53 25.31
C CYS A 245 -2.70 64.15 23.89
N LYS A 246 -2.83 63.34 22.82
CA LYS A 246 -2.97 63.85 21.44
C LYS A 246 -4.23 64.69 21.26
N ALA A 247 -5.36 64.24 21.80
CA ALA A 247 -6.63 64.96 21.75
C ALA A 247 -6.55 66.30 22.50
N GLU A 248 -5.94 66.31 23.69
CA GLU A 248 -5.74 67.52 24.50
C GLU A 248 -4.77 68.51 23.84
N ILE A 249 -3.65 68.03 23.28
CA ILE A 249 -2.73 68.86 22.47
C ILE A 249 -3.46 69.47 21.26
N THR A 250 -4.34 68.70 20.61
CA THR A 250 -5.12 69.17 19.46
C THR A 250 -6.14 70.22 19.87
N LYS A 251 -6.88 70.00 20.95
CA LYS A 251 -7.81 70.96 21.58
C LYS A 251 -7.09 72.26 21.96
N ASN A 252 -5.93 72.17 22.62
CA ASN A 252 -5.14 73.33 23.03
C ASN A 252 -4.57 74.08 21.81
N ARG A 253 -4.15 73.39 20.74
CA ARG A 253 -3.76 74.01 19.47
C ARG A 253 -4.91 74.76 18.79
N MET A 254 -6.14 74.25 18.85
CA MET A 254 -7.32 74.96 18.36
C MET A 254 -7.63 76.19 19.21
N LYS A 255 -7.64 76.06 20.54
CA LYS A 255 -7.89 77.19 21.46
C LYS A 255 -6.83 78.30 21.34
N ILE A 256 -5.56 77.95 21.11
CA ILE A 256 -4.50 78.93 20.81
C ILE A 256 -4.83 79.70 19.52
N LYS A 257 -5.21 79.02 18.43
CA LYS A 257 -5.59 79.69 17.16
C LYS A 257 -6.78 80.63 17.34
N GLU A 258 -7.81 80.21 18.07
CA GLU A 258 -8.95 81.06 18.42
C GLU A 258 -8.49 82.33 19.15
N LEU A 259 -7.68 82.18 20.20
CA LEU A 259 -7.15 83.30 20.98
C LEU A 259 -6.22 84.21 20.17
N THR A 260 -5.46 83.69 19.20
CA THR A 260 -4.65 84.52 18.30
C THR A 260 -5.54 85.38 17.40
N LEU A 261 -6.58 84.81 16.78
CA LEU A 261 -7.53 85.54 15.94
C LEU A 261 -8.33 86.58 16.75
N GLU A 262 -8.69 86.24 17.99
CA GLU A 262 -9.37 87.15 18.91
C GLU A 262 -8.47 88.32 19.33
N ASN A 263 -7.21 88.06 19.69
CA ASN A 263 -6.23 89.12 20.00
C ASN A 263 -5.92 89.99 18.77
N GLU A 264 -5.84 89.42 17.57
CA GLU A 264 -5.65 90.19 16.33
C GLU A 264 -6.85 91.12 16.07
N LYS A 265 -8.08 90.60 16.18
CA LYS A 265 -9.31 91.40 16.04
C LYS A 265 -9.40 92.51 17.10
N LEU A 266 -9.06 92.22 18.36
CA LEU A 266 -9.02 93.23 19.42
C LEU A 266 -7.93 94.28 19.15
N SER A 267 -6.77 93.89 18.64
CA SER A 267 -5.70 94.81 18.25
C SER A 267 -6.09 95.71 17.08
N GLN A 268 -6.85 95.18 16.10
CA GLN A 268 -7.42 95.97 15.01
C GLN A 268 -8.47 96.96 15.53
N ASN A 269 -9.37 96.53 16.42
CA ASN A 269 -10.37 97.40 17.04
C ASN A 269 -9.73 98.55 17.86
N VAL A 270 -8.68 98.26 18.64
CA VAL A 270 -7.96 99.30 19.42
C VAL A 270 -7.31 100.30 18.47
N ARG A 271 -6.60 99.85 17.43
CA ARG A 271 -6.00 100.76 16.43
C ARG A 271 -7.03 101.60 15.66
N ALA A 272 -8.25 101.11 15.48
CA ALA A 272 -9.33 101.90 14.90
C ALA A 272 -9.82 102.98 15.86
N ALA A 273 -9.95 102.66 17.16
CA ALA A 273 -10.37 103.61 18.20
C ALA A 273 -9.27 104.61 18.61
N GLU A 274 -8.00 104.32 18.31
CA GLU A 274 -6.86 105.24 18.47
C GLU A 274 -6.61 106.11 17.20
N GLY A 275 -7.47 105.99 16.19
CA GLY A 275 -7.34 106.66 14.88
C GLY A 275 -8.43 107.68 14.54
N GLU A 276 -9.35 107.97 15.46
CA GLU A 276 -10.37 109.03 15.38
C GLU A 276 -10.05 110.22 16.32
#